data_AF-A0A842RTL6-F1
#
_entry.id   AF-A0A842RTL6-F1
#
_cell.length_a   1.000
_cell.length_b   1.000
_cell.length_c   1.000
_cell.angle_alpha   90.00
_cell.angle_beta   90.00
_cell.angle_gamma   90.00
#
_symmetry.space_group_name_H-M   'P 1'
#
loop_
_entity.id
_entity.type
_entity.pdbx_description
1 polymer ?
#
loop_
_entity_poly.entity_id
_entity_poly.type
_entity_poly.pdbx_seq_one_letter_code
_entity_poly.pdbx_strand_id
1 'polypeptide(L)'
;MSTGIFWIINDSLPRQSRNDFRSFWGKIFEDYINHIFEEISKNSNISLIANPRLKNSDDEISDAIIINEKDVFIIETKFTTMTEDSKYLDSIDSLKKEIVQKFEKNHKGEWKGYGQLSNSINKIFSDPSNYSHLFELSDIKMIYPILIVNENFMNSPFTNYILNRTFQSLLNLQSLKKYKNLQVSPLTIMAIQEFEASIPFLKEISIFFQDWFSFNPDLKRSFSDFLISQYKDDSPIENFIVDTEYKKYSEEMTQKFFPKT
;
A
#
# COMPACT_ATOMS: atom_id res chain seq x y z
N MET A 1 3.90 2.53 12.40
CA MET A 1 4.19 1.31 13.20
C MET A 1 5.69 1.16 13.47
N SER A 2 6.13 0.90 14.71
CA SER A 2 7.57 0.74 15.03
C SER A 2 8.06 -0.69 14.80
N THR A 3 9.08 -0.86 13.95
CA THR A 3 9.76 -2.14 13.69
C THR A 3 10.43 -2.72 14.94
N GLY A 4 10.77 -1.90 15.94
CA GLY A 4 11.43 -2.35 17.17
C GLY A 4 10.57 -3.29 18.02
N ILE A 5 9.27 -3.00 18.18
CA ILE A 5 8.36 -3.85 18.96
C ILE A 5 8.22 -5.23 18.32
N PHE A 6 8.12 -5.26 16.98
CA PHE A 6 8.04 -6.51 16.22
C PHE A 6 9.25 -7.42 16.51
N TRP A 7 10.49 -6.88 16.43
CA TRP A 7 11.70 -7.68 16.66
C TRP A 7 11.80 -8.18 18.09
N ILE A 8 11.49 -7.34 19.07
CA ILE A 8 11.49 -7.72 20.50
C ILE A 8 10.58 -8.94 20.72
N ILE A 9 9.34 -8.89 20.21
CA ILE A 9 8.40 -9.99 20.36
C ILE A 9 8.86 -11.21 19.56
N ASN A 10 9.20 -11.04 18.27
CA ASN A 10 9.65 -12.13 17.39
C ASN A 10 10.83 -12.90 17.99
N ASP A 11 11.80 -12.20 18.58
CA ASP A 11 13.02 -12.82 19.09
C ASP A 11 12.80 -13.49 20.45
N SER A 12 11.85 -12.99 21.24
CA SER A 12 11.41 -13.63 22.48
C SER A 12 10.64 -14.94 22.26
N LEU A 13 10.05 -15.13 21.06
CA LEU A 13 9.26 -16.31 20.75
C LEU A 13 10.13 -17.52 20.33
N PRO A 14 9.70 -18.76 20.68
CA PRO A 14 10.29 -19.99 20.17
C PRO A 14 10.24 -20.03 18.63
N ARG A 15 11.28 -20.61 17.99
CA ARG A 15 11.42 -20.63 16.52
C ARG A 15 10.18 -21.15 15.79
N GLN A 16 9.54 -22.18 16.33
CA GLN A 16 8.32 -22.78 15.78
C GLN A 16 7.12 -21.81 15.73
N SER A 17 7.06 -20.84 16.64
CA SER A 17 5.95 -19.88 16.74
C SER A 17 6.20 -18.57 15.99
N ARG A 18 7.42 -18.35 15.50
CA ARG A 18 7.79 -17.09 14.81
C ARG A 18 7.06 -16.91 13.49
N ASN A 19 6.82 -18.00 12.75
CA ASN A 19 6.08 -17.90 11.49
C ASN A 19 4.62 -17.50 11.72
N ASP A 20 3.97 -18.11 12.72
CA ASP A 20 2.59 -17.76 13.09
C ASP A 20 2.51 -16.31 13.56
N PHE A 21 3.46 -15.87 14.38
CA PHE A 21 3.56 -14.48 14.81
C PHE A 21 3.75 -13.50 13.64
N ARG A 22 4.61 -13.83 12.67
CA ARG A 22 4.83 -13.00 11.47
C ARG A 22 3.57 -12.88 10.62
N SER A 23 2.85 -13.99 10.42
CA SER A 23 1.56 -13.98 9.70
C SER A 23 0.53 -13.14 10.44
N PHE A 24 0.41 -13.30 11.76
CA PHE A 24 -0.47 -12.49 12.61
C PHE A 24 -0.11 -10.99 12.55
N TRP A 25 1.18 -10.65 12.64
CA TRP A 25 1.63 -9.27 12.56
C TRP A 25 1.38 -8.64 11.18
N GLY A 26 1.49 -9.44 10.12
CA GLY A 26 1.08 -9.02 8.79
C GLY A 26 -0.40 -8.64 8.73
N LYS A 27 -1.27 -9.42 9.39
CA LYS A 27 -2.70 -9.11 9.51
C LYS A 27 -2.95 -7.79 10.26
N ILE A 28 -2.25 -7.56 11.37
CA ILE A 28 -2.37 -6.29 12.11
C ILE A 28 -1.91 -5.11 11.24
N PHE A 29 -0.86 -5.28 10.44
CA PHE A 29 -0.38 -4.24 9.53
C PHE A 29 -1.43 -3.89 8.46
N GLU A 30 -2.03 -4.90 7.83
CA GLU A 30 -3.15 -4.76 6.89
C GLU A 30 -4.34 -4.04 7.54
N ASP A 31 -4.79 -4.49 8.72
CA ASP A 31 -5.90 -3.89 9.48
C ASP A 31 -5.63 -2.42 9.83
N TYR A 32 -4.40 -2.07 10.19
CA TYR A 32 -4.00 -0.69 10.48
C TYR A 32 -4.12 0.23 9.26
N ILE A 33 -3.66 -0.22 8.10
CA ILE A 33 -3.76 0.54 6.85
C ILE A 33 -5.22 0.70 6.43
N ASN A 34 -6.01 -0.37 6.51
CA ASN A 34 -7.43 -0.33 6.22
C ASN A 34 -8.18 0.63 7.14
N HIS A 35 -7.87 0.62 8.45
CA HIS A 35 -8.44 1.58 9.40
C HIS A 35 -8.13 3.04 9.01
N ILE A 36 -6.91 3.34 8.57
CA ILE A 36 -6.57 4.68 8.09
C ILE A 36 -7.39 5.07 6.87
N PHE A 37 -7.53 4.18 5.88
CA PHE A 37 -8.35 4.46 4.71
C PHE A 37 -9.84 4.60 5.05
N GLU A 38 -10.35 3.83 6.01
CA GLU A 38 -11.72 3.99 6.51
C GLU A 38 -11.92 5.40 7.08
N GLU A 39 -11.00 5.87 7.92
CA GLU A 39 -11.06 7.22 8.47
C GLU A 39 -10.94 8.31 7.40
N ILE A 40 -10.08 8.13 6.39
CA ILE A 40 -10.00 9.04 5.24
C ILE A 40 -11.34 9.05 4.49
N SER A 41 -11.93 7.88 4.23
CA SER A 41 -13.18 7.75 3.47
C SER A 41 -14.39 8.39 4.15
N LYS A 42 -14.41 8.41 5.49
CA LYS A 42 -15.46 9.12 6.26
C LYS A 42 -15.37 10.64 6.10
N ASN A 43 -14.20 11.15 5.77
CA ASN A 43 -13.88 12.59 5.76
C ASN A 43 -13.56 13.13 4.36
N SER A 44 -13.82 12.36 3.30
CA SER A 44 -13.59 12.74 1.90
C SER A 44 -14.64 12.09 0.98
N ASN A 45 -14.61 12.43 -0.31
CA ASN A 45 -15.54 11.90 -1.31
C ASN A 45 -14.99 10.64 -2.01
N ILE A 46 -14.38 9.73 -1.26
CA ILE A 46 -13.86 8.47 -1.78
C ILE A 46 -14.70 7.29 -1.26
N SER A 47 -14.85 6.25 -2.08
CA SER A 47 -15.44 4.98 -1.64
C SER A 47 -14.35 3.97 -1.37
N LEU A 48 -14.32 3.40 -0.17
CA LEU A 48 -13.42 2.32 0.22
C LEU A 48 -14.13 0.97 0.15
N ILE A 49 -13.46 -0.02 -0.44
CA ILE A 49 -13.81 -1.43 -0.36
C ILE A 49 -12.61 -2.14 0.27
N ALA A 50 -12.72 -2.50 1.55
CA ALA A 50 -11.68 -3.25 2.26
C ALA A 50 -11.81 -4.75 1.96
N ASN A 51 -10.67 -5.42 1.76
CA ASN A 51 -10.56 -6.85 1.45
C ASN A 51 -11.53 -7.35 0.36
N PRO A 52 -11.61 -6.68 -0.82
CA PRO A 52 -12.53 -7.02 -1.90
C PRO A 52 -12.35 -8.47 -2.37
N ARG A 53 -13.46 -9.18 -2.55
CA ARG A 53 -13.50 -10.59 -2.98
C ARG A 53 -14.12 -10.74 -4.36
N LEU A 54 -13.87 -11.88 -5.01
CA LEU A 54 -14.58 -12.22 -6.24
C LEU A 54 -16.06 -12.51 -5.94
N LYS A 55 -16.94 -12.19 -6.89
CA LYS A 55 -18.42 -12.28 -6.73
C LYS A 55 -18.93 -13.63 -6.18
N ASN A 56 -18.21 -14.73 -6.43
CA ASN A 56 -18.59 -16.09 -6.01
C ASN A 56 -17.39 -16.88 -5.44
N SER A 57 -16.37 -16.22 -4.88
CA SER A 57 -15.23 -16.88 -4.25
C SER A 57 -14.82 -16.13 -3.00
N ASP A 58 -14.26 -16.86 -2.04
CA ASP A 58 -13.55 -16.26 -0.91
C ASP A 58 -12.18 -15.70 -1.31
N ASP A 59 -11.78 -15.88 -2.58
CA ASP A 59 -10.53 -15.32 -3.09
C ASP A 59 -10.55 -13.79 -3.05
N GLU A 60 -9.56 -13.26 -2.34
CA GLU A 60 -9.33 -11.84 -2.20
C GLU A 60 -8.59 -11.28 -3.43
N ILE A 61 -8.96 -10.06 -3.81
CA ILE A 61 -8.44 -9.38 -5.00
C ILE A 61 -7.22 -8.55 -4.62
N SER A 62 -7.32 -7.80 -3.53
CA SER A 62 -6.27 -6.98 -2.94
C SER A 62 -6.72 -6.62 -1.52
N ASP A 63 -5.82 -6.04 -0.73
CA ASP A 63 -6.15 -5.67 0.65
C ASP A 63 -7.15 -4.50 0.71
N ALA A 64 -7.09 -3.57 -0.26
CA ALA A 64 -8.08 -2.51 -0.42
C ALA A 64 -8.26 -2.07 -1.87
N ILE A 65 -9.45 -1.57 -2.17
CA ILE A 65 -9.76 -0.79 -3.38
C ILE A 65 -10.38 0.53 -2.96
N ILE A 66 -9.88 1.63 -3.51
CA ILE A 66 -10.48 2.97 -3.35
C ILE A 66 -10.98 3.43 -4.71
N ILE A 67 -12.17 4.02 -4.72
CA ILE A 67 -12.78 4.61 -5.90
C ILE A 67 -12.94 6.11 -5.63
N ASN A 68 -12.33 6.93 -6.48
CA ASN A 68 -12.51 8.37 -6.48
C ASN A 68 -12.95 8.80 -7.89
N GLU A 69 -14.26 8.99 -8.06
CA GLU A 69 -14.89 9.24 -9.37
C GLU A 69 -14.50 8.19 -10.44
N LYS A 70 -13.56 8.54 -11.33
CA LYS A 70 -13.11 7.71 -12.46
C LYS A 70 -11.75 7.08 -12.22
N ASP A 71 -11.20 7.25 -11.03
CA ASP A 71 -9.91 6.76 -10.62
C ASP A 71 -10.10 5.62 -9.62
N VAL A 72 -9.40 4.51 -9.87
CA VAL A 72 -9.41 3.34 -8.99
C VAL A 72 -8.02 3.10 -8.46
N PHE A 73 -7.89 3.02 -7.14
CA PHE A 73 -6.64 2.68 -6.47
C PHE A 73 -6.75 1.24 -6.01
N ILE A 74 -5.81 0.40 -6.44
CA ILE A 74 -5.72 -1.00 -6.02
C ILE A 74 -4.51 -1.10 -5.12
N ILE A 75 -4.76 -1.42 -3.86
CA ILE A 75 -3.78 -1.32 -2.79
C ILE A 75 -3.46 -2.71 -2.26
N GLU A 76 -2.17 -3.02 -2.22
CA GLU A 76 -1.62 -4.18 -1.54
C GLU A 76 -0.69 -3.68 -0.44
N THR A 77 -0.78 -4.30 0.73
CA THR A 77 0.08 -4.06 1.87
C THR A 77 1.03 -5.23 2.06
N LYS A 78 2.27 -4.93 2.44
CA LYS A 78 3.24 -5.97 2.74
C LYS A 78 4.04 -5.68 3.99
N PHE A 79 3.71 -6.43 5.02
CA PHE A 79 4.63 -6.62 6.13
C PHE A 79 5.63 -7.71 5.76
N THR A 80 6.86 -7.30 5.47
CA THR A 80 7.98 -8.22 5.26
C THR A 80 9.24 -7.61 5.85
N THR A 81 10.16 -8.46 6.29
CA THR A 81 11.47 -8.02 6.79
C THR A 81 12.55 -8.60 5.91
N MET A 82 13.41 -7.78 5.32
CA MET A 82 14.58 -8.27 4.57
C MET A 82 15.61 -8.89 5.52
N THR A 83 16.29 -9.94 5.08
CA THR A 83 17.38 -10.54 5.85
C THR A 83 18.55 -9.57 5.96
N GLU A 84 19.24 -9.55 7.11
CA GLU A 84 20.45 -8.72 7.30
C GLU A 84 21.50 -9.04 6.24
N ASP A 85 21.68 -10.33 5.93
CA ASP A 85 22.58 -10.79 4.88
C ASP A 85 22.26 -10.16 3.51
N SER A 86 20.98 -10.05 3.12
CA SER A 86 20.61 -9.39 1.86
C SER A 86 20.74 -7.88 1.86
N LYS A 87 20.67 -7.25 3.05
CA LYS A 87 20.79 -5.80 3.24
C LYS A 87 22.25 -5.35 3.25
N TYR A 88 23.15 -6.19 3.77
CA TYR A 88 24.52 -5.80 4.13
C TYR A 88 25.64 -6.66 3.49
N LEU A 89 25.35 -7.77 2.80
CA LEU A 89 26.36 -8.56 2.08
C LEU A 89 26.32 -8.29 0.56
N ASP A 90 27.53 -8.20 -0.04
CA ASP A 90 27.89 -7.65 -1.36
C ASP A 90 27.39 -8.39 -2.62
N SER A 91 26.15 -8.88 -2.63
CA SER A 91 25.58 -9.57 -3.79
C SER A 91 24.27 -8.90 -4.22
N ILE A 92 24.37 -8.00 -5.20
CA ILE A 92 23.21 -7.41 -5.89
C ILE A 92 22.23 -8.49 -6.38
N ASP A 93 22.75 -9.65 -6.77
CA ASP A 93 21.94 -10.78 -7.23
C ASP A 93 21.16 -11.45 -6.09
N SER A 94 21.73 -11.51 -4.88
CA SER A 94 21.02 -12.00 -3.69
C SER A 94 19.88 -11.05 -3.32
N LEU A 95 20.14 -9.74 -3.32
CA LEU A 95 19.12 -8.72 -3.06
C LEU A 95 17.99 -8.80 -4.09
N LYS A 96 18.31 -8.87 -5.38
CA LYS A 96 17.31 -9.03 -6.46
C LYS A 96 16.46 -10.28 -6.27
N LYS A 97 17.07 -11.43 -5.98
CA LYS A 97 16.34 -12.68 -5.72
C LYS A 97 15.41 -12.54 -4.53
N GLU A 98 15.85 -11.93 -3.45
CA GLU A 98 15.02 -11.73 -2.27
C GLU A 98 13.84 -10.78 -2.54
N ILE A 99 14.06 -9.69 -3.28
CA ILE A 99 13.00 -8.78 -3.71
C ILE A 99 11.95 -9.52 -4.54
N VAL A 100 12.36 -10.27 -5.57
CA VAL A 100 11.43 -11.06 -6.40
C VAL A 100 10.65 -12.05 -5.54
N GLN A 101 11.33 -12.75 -4.63
CA GLN A 101 10.68 -13.73 -3.75
C GLN A 101 9.62 -13.12 -2.82
N LYS A 102 9.83 -11.87 -2.40
CA LYS A 102 8.97 -11.18 -1.42
C LYS A 102 7.88 -10.34 -2.05
N PHE A 103 8.13 -9.79 -3.23
CA PHE A 103 7.27 -8.78 -3.85
C PHE A 103 6.77 -9.15 -5.25
N GLU A 104 7.16 -10.31 -5.79
CA GLU A 104 6.63 -10.82 -7.07
C GLU A 104 6.04 -12.21 -6.95
N LYS A 105 6.88 -13.23 -6.71
CA LYS A 105 6.46 -14.62 -6.56
C LYS A 105 7.34 -15.35 -5.55
N ASN A 106 6.73 -16.07 -4.62
CA ASN A 106 7.49 -16.91 -3.70
C ASN A 106 7.99 -18.20 -4.39
N HIS A 107 8.72 -19.04 -3.64
CA HIS A 107 9.26 -20.32 -4.11
C HIS A 107 8.19 -21.33 -4.56
N LYS A 108 6.91 -21.14 -4.17
CA LYS A 108 5.78 -21.97 -4.61
C LYS A 108 5.11 -21.43 -5.88
N GLY A 109 5.62 -20.31 -6.43
CA GLY A 109 5.03 -19.63 -7.58
C GLY A 109 3.81 -18.78 -7.25
N GLU A 110 3.48 -18.60 -5.97
CA GLU A 110 2.36 -17.75 -5.54
C GLU A 110 2.75 -16.28 -5.68
N TRP A 111 1.88 -15.48 -6.30
CA TRP A 111 2.06 -14.03 -6.40
C TRP A 111 2.19 -13.38 -5.03
N LYS A 112 3.08 -12.40 -4.91
CA LYS A 112 3.30 -11.57 -3.71
C LYS A 112 3.38 -10.10 -4.10
N GLY A 113 3.02 -9.16 -3.22
CA GLY A 113 3.30 -7.73 -3.37
C GLY A 113 2.84 -7.14 -4.71
N TYR A 114 3.73 -6.53 -5.49
CA TYR A 114 3.39 -6.00 -6.81
C TYR A 114 2.96 -7.09 -7.80
N GLY A 115 3.40 -8.34 -7.59
CA GLY A 115 2.90 -9.50 -8.32
C GLY A 115 1.41 -9.73 -8.10
N GLN A 116 0.92 -9.60 -6.86
CA GLN A 116 -0.53 -9.68 -6.55
C GLN A 116 -1.28 -8.56 -7.27
N LEU A 117 -0.80 -7.31 -7.17
CA LEU A 117 -1.38 -6.16 -7.88
C LEU A 117 -1.51 -6.39 -9.39
N SER A 118 -0.42 -6.82 -10.04
CA SER A 118 -0.42 -7.04 -11.49
C SER A 118 -1.39 -8.16 -11.89
N ASN A 119 -1.44 -9.24 -11.11
CA ASN A 119 -2.34 -10.36 -11.34
C ASN A 119 -3.80 -9.95 -11.16
N SER A 120 -4.10 -9.14 -10.14
CA SER A 120 -5.45 -8.66 -9.87
C SER A 120 -5.94 -7.70 -10.95
N ILE A 121 -5.12 -6.74 -11.36
CA ILE A 121 -5.42 -5.88 -12.52
C ILE A 121 -5.69 -6.72 -13.76
N ASN A 122 -4.81 -7.68 -14.08
CA ASN A 122 -4.99 -8.53 -15.25
C ASN A 122 -6.31 -9.29 -15.22
N LYS A 123 -6.69 -9.85 -14.07
CA LYS A 123 -7.94 -10.59 -13.91
C LYS A 123 -9.17 -9.68 -14.03
N ILE A 124 -9.15 -8.49 -13.41
CA ILE A 124 -10.22 -7.48 -13.50
C ILE A 124 -10.57 -7.20 -14.96
N PHE A 125 -9.58 -6.99 -15.83
CA PHE A 125 -9.81 -6.63 -17.22
C PHE A 125 -9.93 -7.82 -18.18
N SER A 126 -9.50 -9.01 -17.78
CA SER A 126 -9.70 -10.23 -18.56
C SER A 126 -11.10 -10.82 -18.38
N ASP A 127 -11.64 -10.76 -17.15
CA ASP A 127 -12.96 -11.27 -16.81
C ASP A 127 -13.73 -10.28 -15.90
N PRO A 128 -14.25 -9.19 -16.49
CA PRO A 128 -14.99 -8.13 -15.78
C PRO A 128 -16.18 -8.62 -14.95
N SER A 129 -16.77 -9.75 -15.34
CA SER A 129 -18.02 -10.25 -14.76
C SER A 129 -17.89 -10.62 -13.28
N ASN A 130 -16.68 -10.99 -12.86
CA ASN A 130 -16.35 -11.32 -11.47
C ASN A 130 -16.13 -10.08 -10.59
N TYR A 131 -16.01 -8.89 -11.19
CA TYR A 131 -15.60 -7.65 -10.51
C TYR A 131 -16.63 -6.53 -10.61
N SER A 132 -17.63 -6.64 -11.50
CA SER A 132 -18.65 -5.60 -11.72
C SER A 132 -19.52 -5.28 -10.50
N HIS A 133 -19.49 -6.13 -9.46
CA HIS A 133 -20.16 -5.86 -8.19
C HIS A 133 -19.39 -4.88 -7.28
N LEU A 134 -18.12 -4.62 -7.59
CA LEU A 134 -17.25 -3.70 -6.84
C LEU A 134 -17.34 -2.29 -7.41
N PHE A 135 -17.28 -2.15 -8.73
CA PHE A 135 -17.38 -0.87 -9.44
C PHE A 135 -17.68 -1.08 -10.93
N GLU A 136 -18.21 -0.03 -11.56
CA GLU A 136 -18.51 0.00 -12.98
C GLU A 136 -17.26 0.28 -13.81
N LEU A 137 -16.72 -0.76 -14.46
CA LEU A 137 -15.48 -0.70 -15.23
C LEU A 137 -15.54 0.25 -16.43
N SER A 138 -16.73 0.53 -16.98
CA SER A 138 -16.90 1.43 -18.12
C SER A 138 -16.56 2.88 -17.82
N ASP A 139 -16.67 3.28 -16.56
CA ASP A 139 -16.50 4.68 -16.13
C ASP A 139 -15.07 4.98 -15.68
N ILE A 140 -14.25 3.94 -15.50
CA ILE A 140 -12.88 4.04 -15.02
C ILE A 140 -11.95 4.54 -16.13
N LYS A 141 -11.15 5.56 -15.80
CA LYS A 141 -10.14 6.15 -16.66
C LYS A 141 -8.73 5.84 -16.21
N MET A 142 -8.48 5.77 -14.90
CA MET A 142 -7.15 5.56 -14.36
C MET A 142 -7.16 4.50 -13.27
N ILE A 143 -6.11 3.69 -13.26
CA ILE A 143 -5.81 2.74 -12.18
C ILE A 143 -4.47 3.08 -11.57
N TYR A 144 -4.47 3.21 -10.25
CA TYR A 144 -3.30 3.46 -9.44
C TYR A 144 -2.92 2.20 -8.65
N PRO A 145 -1.97 1.38 -9.13
CA PRO A 145 -1.41 0.29 -8.35
C PRO A 145 -0.49 0.82 -7.24
N ILE A 146 -0.86 0.56 -5.98
CA ILE A 146 -0.13 1.03 -4.80
C ILE A 146 0.31 -0.16 -3.96
N LEU A 147 1.60 -0.23 -3.66
CA LEU A 147 2.18 -1.18 -2.73
C LEU A 147 2.68 -0.43 -1.49
N ILE A 148 2.05 -0.67 -0.34
CA ILE A 148 2.47 -0.12 0.95
C ILE A 148 3.28 -1.16 1.69
N VAL A 149 4.49 -0.81 2.14
CA VAL A 149 5.41 -1.76 2.77
C VAL A 149 5.90 -1.26 4.11
N ASN A 150 6.24 -2.17 5.02
CA ASN A 150 6.85 -1.79 6.30
C ASN A 150 8.36 -1.46 6.18
N GLU A 151 9.01 -1.75 5.05
CA GLU A 151 10.46 -1.67 4.88
C GLU A 151 10.93 -0.37 4.23
N ASN A 152 11.68 0.45 4.97
CA ASN A 152 12.15 1.76 4.52
C ASN A 152 13.10 1.70 3.31
N PHE A 153 13.83 0.59 3.10
CA PHE A 153 14.73 0.48 1.95
C PHE A 153 13.98 0.60 0.61
N MET A 154 12.68 0.28 0.60
CA MET A 154 11.83 0.37 -0.59
C MET A 154 11.58 1.83 -1.01
N ASN A 155 11.85 2.78 -0.13
CA ASN A 155 11.83 4.22 -0.41
C ASN A 155 13.20 4.76 -0.91
N SER A 156 14.18 3.89 -1.19
CA SER A 156 15.44 4.36 -1.80
C SER A 156 15.20 4.90 -3.22
N PRO A 157 15.95 5.93 -3.65
CA PRO A 157 15.93 6.39 -5.04
C PRO A 157 16.13 5.22 -6.02
N PHE A 158 15.53 5.32 -7.20
CA PHE A 158 15.51 4.29 -8.25
C PHE A 158 14.79 2.98 -7.92
N THR A 159 14.42 2.68 -6.67
CA THR A 159 13.69 1.45 -6.34
C THR A 159 12.36 1.39 -7.11
N ASN A 160 11.57 2.47 -7.06
CA ASN A 160 10.29 2.51 -7.78
C ASN A 160 10.50 2.41 -9.30
N TYR A 161 11.49 3.10 -9.86
CA TYR A 161 11.88 2.96 -11.27
C TYR A 161 12.18 1.51 -11.67
N ILE A 162 13.01 0.80 -10.89
CA ILE A 162 13.42 -0.58 -11.19
C ILE A 162 12.21 -1.52 -11.10
N LEU A 163 11.47 -1.46 -9.99
CA LEU A 163 10.36 -2.39 -9.75
C LEU A 163 9.16 -2.12 -10.64
N ASN A 164 8.90 -0.86 -10.99
CA ASN A 164 7.87 -0.53 -11.97
C ASN A 164 8.16 -1.15 -13.34
N ARG A 165 9.42 -1.20 -13.80
CA ARG A 165 9.73 -1.86 -15.09
C ARG A 165 9.33 -3.33 -15.10
N THR A 166 9.57 -4.03 -13.99
CA THR A 166 9.13 -5.42 -13.82
C THR A 166 7.62 -5.51 -13.72
N PHE A 167 6.97 -4.68 -12.90
CA PHE A 167 5.52 -4.64 -12.79
C PHE A 167 4.82 -4.42 -14.13
N GLN A 168 5.29 -3.48 -14.94
CA GLN A 168 4.72 -3.19 -16.26
C GLN A 168 4.87 -4.36 -17.23
N SER A 169 5.92 -5.18 -17.12
CA SER A 169 6.07 -6.37 -17.96
C SER A 169 5.13 -7.52 -17.56
N LEU A 170 4.60 -7.49 -16.32
CA LEU A 170 3.60 -8.43 -15.83
C LEU A 170 2.17 -8.07 -16.28
N LEU A 171 1.92 -6.83 -16.72
CA LEU A 171 0.60 -6.41 -17.17
C LEU A 171 0.25 -7.00 -18.54
N ASN A 172 -0.96 -7.54 -18.65
CA ASN A 172 -1.51 -8.04 -19.91
C ASN A 172 -2.12 -6.89 -20.72
N LEU A 173 -1.26 -6.24 -21.50
CA LEU A 173 -1.63 -5.11 -22.35
C LEU A 173 -2.75 -5.42 -23.36
N GLN A 174 -2.94 -6.70 -23.75
CA GLN A 174 -4.00 -7.06 -24.70
C GLN A 174 -5.40 -6.94 -24.07
N SER A 175 -5.56 -7.37 -22.81
CA SER A 175 -6.82 -7.22 -22.09
C SER A 175 -7.15 -5.76 -21.83
N LEU A 176 -6.15 -4.95 -21.48
CA LEU A 176 -6.31 -3.52 -21.22
C LEU A 176 -6.71 -2.73 -22.48
N LYS A 177 -6.18 -3.09 -23.66
CA LYS A 177 -6.50 -2.43 -24.95
C LYS A 177 -8.00 -2.44 -25.32
N LYS A 178 -8.81 -3.32 -24.72
CA LYS A 178 -10.28 -3.32 -24.90
C LYS A 178 -10.92 -2.04 -24.35
N TYR A 179 -10.26 -1.39 -23.40
CA TYR A 179 -10.73 -0.18 -22.72
C TYR A 179 -9.94 1.03 -23.23
N LYS A 180 -10.38 1.63 -24.34
CA LYS A 180 -9.61 2.65 -25.10
C LYS A 180 -9.14 3.86 -24.29
N ASN A 181 -9.86 4.22 -23.23
CA ASN A 181 -9.58 5.41 -22.41
C ASN A 181 -8.99 5.05 -21.03
N LEU A 182 -8.76 3.77 -20.78
CA LEU A 182 -8.20 3.30 -19.52
C LEU A 182 -6.68 3.41 -19.54
N GLN A 183 -6.12 3.96 -18.49
CA GLN A 183 -4.70 3.99 -18.23
C GLN A 183 -4.40 3.29 -16.90
N VAL A 184 -3.25 2.63 -16.83
CA VAL A 184 -2.69 2.12 -15.57
C VAL A 184 -1.48 2.97 -15.30
N SER A 185 -1.48 3.70 -14.17
CA SER A 185 -0.32 4.49 -13.77
C SER A 185 0.87 3.57 -13.50
N PRO A 186 2.09 4.11 -13.44
CA PRO A 186 3.20 3.37 -12.88
C PRO A 186 2.89 2.84 -11.48
N LEU A 187 3.53 1.74 -11.10
CA LEU A 187 3.54 1.23 -9.73
C LEU A 187 4.01 2.35 -8.80
N THR A 188 3.29 2.55 -7.70
CA THR A 188 3.76 3.35 -6.59
C THR A 188 4.06 2.47 -5.40
N ILE A 189 5.26 2.62 -4.85
CA ILE A 189 5.70 1.93 -3.66
C ILE A 189 5.93 2.97 -2.58
N MET A 190 5.32 2.79 -1.42
CA MET A 190 5.48 3.67 -0.27
C MET A 190 5.87 2.83 0.94
N ALA A 191 6.91 3.23 1.68
CA ALA A 191 7.10 2.65 3.00
C ALA A 191 6.05 3.26 3.95
N ILE A 192 5.84 2.58 5.07
CA ILE A 192 4.81 2.94 6.04
C ILE A 192 4.96 4.37 6.54
N GLN A 193 6.18 4.87 6.69
CA GLN A 193 6.43 6.23 7.15
C GLN A 193 5.99 7.27 6.11
N GLU A 194 6.20 7.01 4.82
CA GLU A 194 5.72 7.92 3.77
C GLU A 194 4.20 7.84 3.63
N PHE A 195 3.61 6.66 3.77
CA PHE A 195 2.16 6.53 3.85
C PHE A 195 1.60 7.36 5.02
N GLU A 196 2.11 7.16 6.23
CA GLU A 196 1.69 7.89 7.43
C GLU A 196 1.88 9.41 7.27
N ALA A 197 2.98 9.85 6.66
CA ALA A 197 3.23 11.26 6.37
C ALA A 197 2.32 11.83 5.28
N SER A 198 1.78 10.98 4.38
CA SER A 198 0.88 11.41 3.31
C SER A 198 -0.59 11.52 3.71
N ILE A 199 -0.98 10.92 4.85
CA ILE A 199 -2.38 10.89 5.34
C ILE A 199 -3.10 12.24 5.20
N PRO A 200 -2.51 13.39 5.57
CA PRO A 200 -3.21 14.68 5.48
C PRO A 200 -3.65 15.05 4.05
N PHE A 201 -2.95 14.56 3.03
CA PHE A 201 -3.16 14.89 1.62
C PHE A 201 -4.05 13.86 0.90
N LEU A 202 -4.28 12.68 1.50
CA LEU A 202 -5.05 11.60 0.89
C LEU A 202 -6.57 11.87 0.82
N LYS A 203 -7.06 12.98 1.40
CA LYS A 203 -8.45 13.43 1.17
C LYS A 203 -8.71 13.75 -0.31
N GLU A 204 -7.69 14.21 -1.02
CA GLU A 204 -7.70 14.47 -2.46
C GLU A 204 -6.78 13.47 -3.18
N ILE A 205 -6.95 12.18 -2.89
CA ILE A 205 -6.04 11.10 -3.32
C ILE A 205 -5.68 11.14 -4.82
N SER A 206 -6.63 11.42 -5.71
CA SER A 206 -6.35 11.53 -7.15
C SER A 206 -5.39 12.66 -7.49
N ILE A 207 -5.59 13.85 -6.91
CA ILE A 207 -4.72 15.01 -7.13
C ILE A 207 -3.34 14.70 -6.56
N PHE A 208 -3.29 14.14 -5.35
CA PHE A 208 -2.05 13.75 -4.70
C PHE A 208 -1.18 12.81 -5.56
N PHE A 209 -1.76 11.76 -6.14
CA PHE A 209 -1.00 10.86 -7.02
C PHE A 209 -0.70 11.47 -8.41
N GLN A 210 -1.55 12.38 -8.91
CA GLN A 210 -1.23 13.14 -10.14
C GLN A 210 -0.02 14.06 -9.93
N ASP A 211 0.06 14.73 -8.78
CA ASP A 211 1.18 15.58 -8.40
C ASP A 211 2.47 14.75 -8.24
N TRP A 212 2.37 13.56 -7.62
CA TRP A 212 3.48 12.63 -7.50
C TRP A 212 4.07 12.27 -8.87
N PHE A 213 3.23 11.88 -9.84
CA PHE A 213 3.73 11.52 -11.17
C PHE A 213 4.21 12.73 -11.97
N SER A 214 3.65 13.91 -11.74
CA SER A 214 4.11 15.16 -12.36
C SER A 214 5.48 15.58 -11.83
N PHE A 215 5.74 15.39 -10.53
CA PHE A 215 7.01 15.65 -9.88
C PHE A 215 8.10 14.62 -10.23
N ASN A 216 7.70 13.35 -10.41
CA ASN A 216 8.61 12.23 -10.61
C ASN A 216 8.31 11.43 -11.90
N PRO A 217 8.34 12.06 -13.09
CA PRO A 217 7.93 11.41 -14.34
C PRO A 217 8.82 10.24 -14.75
N ASP A 218 10.06 10.17 -14.24
CA ASP A 218 10.98 9.07 -14.50
C ASP A 218 11.10 8.06 -13.35
N LEU A 219 10.35 8.26 -12.26
CA LEU A 219 10.26 7.38 -11.08
C LEU A 219 11.59 7.17 -10.34
N LYS A 220 12.58 8.04 -10.56
CA LYS A 220 13.92 7.89 -9.96
C LYS A 220 14.01 8.50 -8.57
N ARG A 221 13.10 9.42 -8.22
CA ARG A 221 13.05 10.05 -6.90
C ARG A 221 12.32 9.17 -5.89
N SER A 222 12.67 9.32 -4.62
CA SER A 222 11.94 8.69 -3.52
C SER A 222 10.60 9.39 -3.29
N PHE A 223 9.67 8.71 -2.61
CA PHE A 223 8.40 9.31 -2.25
C PHE A 223 8.59 10.40 -1.18
N SER A 224 9.59 10.24 -0.30
CA SER A 224 9.99 11.29 0.65
C SER A 224 10.46 12.57 -0.04
N ASP A 225 11.21 12.48 -1.14
CA ASP A 225 11.64 13.67 -1.89
C ASP A 225 10.45 14.50 -2.38
N PHE A 226 9.37 13.83 -2.78
CA PHE A 226 8.12 14.47 -3.17
C PHE A 226 7.43 15.14 -1.99
N LEU A 227 7.25 14.40 -0.87
CA LEU A 227 6.62 14.96 0.33
C LEU A 227 7.37 16.20 0.85
N ILE A 228 8.69 16.12 0.92
CA ILE A 228 9.56 17.23 1.35
C ILE A 228 9.56 18.36 0.32
N SER A 229 9.41 18.08 -0.98
CA SER A 229 9.43 19.11 -2.01
C SER A 229 8.13 19.89 -2.10
N GLN A 230 6.99 19.19 -2.03
CA GLN A 230 5.68 19.77 -2.33
C GLN A 230 5.00 20.29 -1.07
N TYR A 231 5.22 19.62 0.07
CA TYR A 231 4.46 19.84 1.29
C TYR A 231 5.35 20.23 2.48
N LYS A 232 6.55 20.78 2.23
CA LYS A 232 7.50 21.18 3.30
C LYS A 232 6.94 22.23 4.25
N ASP A 233 6.24 23.19 3.66
CA ASP A 233 5.72 24.39 4.34
C ASP A 233 4.24 24.25 4.69
N ASP A 234 3.59 23.21 4.16
CA ASP A 234 2.30 22.76 4.65
C ASP A 234 2.58 22.12 6.01
N SER A 235 2.38 22.91 7.08
CA SER A 235 2.26 22.36 8.42
C SER A 235 1.36 21.14 8.33
N PRO A 236 1.72 19.99 8.94
CA PRO A 236 0.90 18.80 8.86
C PRO A 236 -0.49 19.25 9.27
N ILE A 237 -1.40 19.31 8.29
CA ILE A 237 -2.80 19.57 8.53
C ILE A 237 -3.11 18.54 9.60
N GLU A 238 -3.48 19.03 10.80
CA GLU A 238 -3.86 18.26 11.99
C GLU A 238 -4.17 16.83 11.56
N ASN A 239 -3.26 15.91 11.88
CA ASN A 239 -3.33 14.55 11.35
C ASN A 239 -4.57 13.95 11.96
N PHE A 240 -5.72 14.14 11.29
CA PHE A 240 -7.02 14.15 11.95
C PHE A 240 -7.32 12.83 12.63
N ILE A 241 -6.70 11.75 12.15
CA ILE A 241 -6.72 10.42 12.76
C ILE A 241 -5.98 10.43 14.10
N VAL A 242 -4.73 10.91 14.12
CA VAL A 242 -3.94 11.08 15.34
C VAL A 242 -4.65 12.04 16.28
N ASP A 243 -5.17 13.17 15.81
CA ASP A 243 -5.83 14.14 16.70
C ASP A 243 -7.14 13.61 17.25
N THR A 244 -7.93 12.86 16.46
CA THR A 244 -9.18 12.25 16.92
C THR A 244 -8.91 11.14 17.93
N GLU A 245 -8.00 10.20 17.62
CA GLU A 245 -7.67 9.10 18.52
C GLU A 245 -6.90 9.58 19.76
N TYR A 246 -5.95 10.50 19.61
CA TYR A 246 -5.21 11.08 20.73
C TYR A 246 -6.14 11.90 21.62
N LYS A 247 -7.08 12.68 21.06
CA LYS A 247 -8.06 13.40 21.85
C LYS A 247 -8.99 12.45 22.60
N LYS A 248 -9.49 11.41 21.95
CA LYS A 248 -10.30 10.37 22.59
C LYS A 248 -9.55 9.66 23.71
N TYR A 249 -8.34 9.18 23.46
CA TYR A 249 -7.49 8.56 24.49
C TYR A 249 -7.14 9.53 25.61
N SER A 250 -6.83 10.79 25.28
CA SER A 250 -6.54 11.84 26.26
C SER A 250 -7.75 12.13 27.14
N GLU A 251 -8.96 12.18 26.56
CA GLU A 251 -10.21 12.34 27.29
C GLU A 251 -10.50 11.15 28.20
N GLU A 252 -10.34 9.91 27.71
CA GLU A 252 -10.49 8.68 28.50
C GLU A 252 -9.48 8.61 29.66
N MET A 253 -8.20 8.91 29.39
CA MET A 253 -7.14 8.93 30.39
C MET A 253 -7.36 10.07 31.40
N THR A 254 -7.79 11.24 30.95
CA THR A 254 -8.09 12.38 31.83
C THR A 254 -9.25 12.04 32.76
N GLN A 255 -10.33 11.42 32.25
CA GLN A 255 -11.44 10.97 33.10
C GLN A 255 -11.00 9.90 34.11
N LYS A 256 -10.11 8.99 33.70
CA LYS A 256 -9.64 7.88 34.54
C LYS A 256 -8.67 8.33 35.64
N PHE A 257 -7.77 9.26 35.34
CA PHE A 257 -6.70 9.69 36.26
C PHE A 257 -6.96 11.03 36.96
N PHE A 258 -7.84 11.87 36.40
CA PHE A 258 -8.24 13.16 36.97
C PHE A 258 -9.78 13.33 36.96
N PRO A 259 -10.51 12.48 37.70
CA PRO A 259 -11.96 12.58 37.78
C PRO A 259 -12.35 13.95 38.33
N LYS A 260 -13.29 14.64 37.66
CA LYS A 260 -13.83 15.91 38.15
C LYS A 260 -14.54 15.64 39.48
N THR A 261 -14.11 16.37 40.51
CA THR A 261 -14.69 16.38 41.86
C THR A 261 -15.99 17.15 41.90
#